data_AF-A0A2U9IM48-F1
#
_entry.id   AF-A0A2U9IM48-F1
#
_cell.length_a   1.000
_cell.length_b   1.000
_cell.length_c   1.000
_cell.angle_alpha   90.00
_cell.angle_beta   90.00
_cell.angle_gamma   90.00
#
_symmetry.space_group_name_H-M   'P 1'
#
loop_
_entity.id
_entity.type
_entity.pdbx_description
1 polymer ?
#
loop_
_entity_poly.entity_id
_entity_poly.type
_entity_poly.pdbx_seq_one_letter_code
_entity_poly.pdbx_strand_id
1 'polypeptide(L)'
;MKDKEIIEFLSTLLYYVEKGYPLPVAFKNTKSIKKVKNFDYDKLYMLSREFVLSYYSFKSSKRSGKAREFINGKNGLKFPNWMKEKLQKYIDIEILEKSFFIKNEWIRVNTLKGDIDKIVKSLESHNVEVEEDNELPYMLKVLKGDPRKTDEFKNYQIVFQDKASALVVESLRPETNDVIIDLSSAPGMKVSQIMSITDNNAKIYAADIDVNRLHKEIEFLKNMGVNLNKIEFILQDSSYSSIREGDKVLIDAPCSSSGMISNEPTILVTLTEEKIKKYATIQENILIEAIENIRASYIIYSVCSIFPEEGEMHMDKFIDLLERPNISGNSGYEGFLSSKYAIRLFPYSNSTEGFFISKLNLSK
;
A
#
# COMPACT_ATOMS: atom_id res chain seq x y z
N MET A 1 -7.42 -23.12 30.32
CA MET A 1 -8.36 -23.60 29.27
C MET A 1 -8.38 -22.68 28.06
N LYS A 2 -8.36 -21.34 28.22
CA LYS A 2 -8.32 -20.37 27.11
C LYS A 2 -7.04 -20.45 26.25
N ASP A 3 -5.87 -20.64 26.86
CA ASP A 3 -4.59 -20.61 26.12
C ASP A 3 -4.42 -21.76 25.14
N LYS A 4 -4.95 -22.96 25.46
CA LYS A 4 -4.85 -24.12 24.56
C LYS A 4 -5.60 -23.88 23.26
N GLU A 5 -6.82 -23.33 23.32
CA GLU A 5 -7.63 -23.03 22.14
C GLU A 5 -6.96 -21.95 21.28
N ILE A 6 -6.39 -20.92 21.91
CA ILE A 6 -5.66 -19.85 21.21
C ILE A 6 -4.38 -20.39 20.56
N ILE A 7 -3.61 -21.24 21.26
CA ILE A 7 -2.41 -21.88 20.71
C ILE A 7 -2.77 -22.71 19.47
N GLU A 8 -3.83 -23.51 19.53
CA GLU A 8 -4.30 -24.29 18.38
C GLU A 8 -4.75 -23.39 17.23
N PHE A 9 -5.49 -22.31 17.52
CA PHE A 9 -5.91 -21.33 16.53
C PHE A 9 -4.71 -20.70 15.83
N LEU A 10 -3.77 -20.12 16.58
CA LEU A 10 -2.57 -19.47 16.04
C LEU A 10 -1.68 -20.46 15.29
N SER A 11 -1.60 -21.71 15.75
CA SER A 11 -0.86 -22.77 15.03
C SER A 11 -1.46 -23.07 13.65
N THR A 12 -2.79 -23.14 13.55
CA THR A 12 -3.51 -23.36 12.29
C THR A 12 -3.46 -22.11 11.40
N LEU A 13 -3.57 -20.91 11.98
CA LEU A 13 -3.38 -19.64 11.27
C LEU A 13 -2.02 -19.61 10.58
N LEU A 14 -0.96 -19.95 11.32
CA LEU A 14 0.39 -19.92 10.80
C LEU A 14 0.61 -20.89 9.64
N TYR A 15 -0.11 -22.02 9.62
CA TYR A 15 -0.08 -22.92 8.47
C TYR A 15 -0.56 -22.23 7.19
N TYR A 16 -1.65 -21.46 7.25
CA TYR A 16 -2.14 -20.71 6.09
C TYR A 16 -1.18 -19.57 5.72
N VAL A 17 -0.65 -18.85 6.70
CA VAL A 17 0.33 -17.77 6.47
C VAL A 17 1.58 -18.30 5.75
N GLU A 18 2.16 -19.40 6.22
CA GLU A 18 3.33 -20.04 5.58
C GLU A 18 3.01 -20.61 4.19
N LYS A 19 1.72 -20.77 3.84
CA LYS A 19 1.26 -21.15 2.50
C LYS A 19 1.00 -19.95 1.58
N GLY A 20 1.25 -18.72 2.05
CA GLY A 20 1.10 -17.51 1.25
C GLY A 20 -0.29 -16.89 1.29
N TYR A 21 -1.17 -17.32 2.19
CA TYR A 21 -2.49 -16.70 2.32
C TYR A 21 -2.38 -15.36 3.08
N PRO A 22 -2.97 -14.26 2.56
CA PRO A 22 -3.06 -12.99 3.28
C PRO A 22 -3.72 -13.16 4.66
N LEU A 23 -3.39 -12.31 5.63
CA LEU A 23 -3.87 -12.45 7.00
C LEU A 23 -5.41 -12.53 7.09
N PRO A 24 -6.21 -11.68 6.42
CA PRO A 24 -7.67 -11.80 6.45
C PRO A 24 -8.19 -13.16 5.99
N VAL A 25 -7.58 -13.74 4.96
CA VAL A 25 -7.97 -15.03 4.39
C VAL A 25 -7.53 -16.18 5.31
N ALA A 26 -6.28 -16.14 5.78
CA ALA A 26 -5.74 -17.10 6.74
C ALA A 26 -6.59 -17.13 8.02
N PHE A 27 -6.99 -15.95 8.52
CA PHE A 27 -7.83 -15.80 9.70
C PHE A 27 -9.22 -16.41 9.48
N LYS A 28 -9.89 -16.06 8.38
CA LYS A 28 -11.21 -16.59 8.02
C LYS A 28 -11.20 -18.12 7.90
N ASN A 29 -10.20 -18.68 7.21
CA ASN A 29 -10.03 -20.12 7.04
C ASN A 29 -9.72 -20.83 8.36
N THR A 30 -8.94 -20.19 9.23
CA THR A 30 -8.66 -20.74 10.56
C THR A 30 -9.92 -20.78 11.41
N LYS A 31 -10.70 -19.69 11.42
CA LYS A 31 -11.93 -19.60 12.20
C LYS A 31 -13.02 -20.59 11.76
N SER A 32 -13.06 -20.98 10.48
CA SER A 32 -14.01 -21.99 10.00
C SER A 32 -13.70 -23.39 10.54
N ILE A 33 -12.43 -23.69 10.82
CA ILE A 33 -11.96 -25.00 11.30
C ILE A 33 -11.84 -25.01 12.83
N LYS A 34 -11.28 -23.95 13.41
CA LYS A 34 -11.00 -23.79 14.83
C LYS A 34 -12.00 -22.82 15.44
N LYS A 35 -12.97 -23.37 16.18
CA LYS A 35 -13.94 -22.56 16.93
C LYS A 35 -13.31 -22.08 18.24
N VAL A 36 -12.92 -20.81 18.29
CA VAL A 36 -12.59 -20.13 19.55
C VAL A 36 -13.87 -19.49 20.08
N LYS A 37 -14.43 -20.05 21.16
CA LYS A 37 -15.67 -19.54 21.75
C LYS A 37 -15.39 -18.31 22.62
N ASN A 38 -16.32 -17.36 22.64
CA ASN A 38 -16.31 -16.21 23.55
C ASN A 38 -15.08 -15.28 23.41
N PHE A 39 -14.49 -15.19 22.20
CA PHE A 39 -13.44 -14.22 21.89
C PHE A 39 -13.99 -13.14 20.96
N ASP A 40 -13.69 -11.90 21.29
CA ASP A 40 -14.02 -10.75 20.45
C ASP A 40 -13.27 -10.83 19.11
N TYR A 41 -13.99 -10.63 18.00
CA TYR A 41 -13.42 -10.84 16.66
C TYR A 41 -12.21 -9.94 16.40
N ASP A 42 -12.35 -8.65 16.75
CA ASP A 42 -11.33 -7.64 16.50
C ASP A 42 -10.10 -7.91 17.37
N LYS A 43 -10.29 -8.28 18.64
CA LYS A 43 -9.18 -8.70 19.52
C LYS A 43 -8.47 -9.94 19.00
N LEU A 44 -9.18 -10.95 18.51
CA LEU A 44 -8.54 -12.18 18.00
C LEU A 44 -7.75 -11.89 16.72
N TYR A 45 -8.27 -11.00 15.87
CA TYR A 45 -7.60 -10.56 14.66
C TYR A 45 -6.33 -9.78 14.97
N MET A 46 -6.38 -8.84 15.91
CA MET A 46 -5.19 -8.09 16.35
C MET A 46 -4.15 -9.00 16.99
N LEU A 47 -4.57 -9.97 17.83
CA LEU A 47 -3.68 -10.99 18.39
C LEU A 47 -3.00 -11.82 17.28
N SER A 48 -3.76 -12.17 16.24
CA SER A 48 -3.25 -12.90 15.07
C SER A 48 -2.23 -12.08 14.28
N ARG A 49 -2.48 -10.78 14.08
CA ARG A 49 -1.54 -9.85 13.46
C ARG A 49 -0.23 -9.78 14.22
N GLU A 50 -0.28 -9.52 15.54
CA GLU A 50 0.92 -9.43 16.38
C GLU A 50 1.73 -10.74 16.41
N PHE A 51 1.03 -11.88 16.42
CA PHE A 51 1.67 -13.19 16.35
C PHE A 51 2.46 -13.37 15.05
N VAL A 52 1.89 -12.99 13.91
CA VAL A 52 2.55 -13.07 12.60
C VAL A 52 3.72 -12.09 12.51
N LEU A 53 3.57 -10.85 12.97
CA LEU A 53 4.68 -9.88 13.02
C LEU A 53 5.84 -10.40 13.88
N SER A 54 5.54 -11.18 14.91
CA SER A 54 6.54 -11.76 15.81
C SER A 54 7.22 -13.02 15.26
N TYR A 55 6.91 -13.45 14.02
CA TYR A 55 7.28 -14.76 13.47
C TYR A 55 8.78 -15.11 13.59
N TYR A 56 9.68 -14.17 13.28
CA TYR A 56 11.13 -14.39 13.36
C TYR A 56 11.73 -14.11 14.76
N SER A 57 10.93 -13.63 15.71
CA SER A 57 11.37 -13.52 17.10
C SER A 57 11.41 -14.88 17.80
N PHE A 58 10.62 -15.86 17.34
CA PHE A 58 10.46 -17.16 17.97
C PHE A 58 11.67 -18.08 17.78
N LYS A 59 12.00 -18.88 18.80
CA LYS A 59 13.10 -19.87 18.75
C LYS A 59 12.62 -21.22 18.23
N SER A 60 11.37 -21.59 18.53
CA SER A 60 10.81 -22.86 18.10
C SER A 60 10.59 -22.92 16.58
N SER A 61 10.97 -24.05 15.99
CA SER A 61 10.66 -24.37 14.59
C SER A 61 9.23 -24.89 14.40
N LYS A 62 8.59 -25.42 15.45
CA LYS A 62 7.22 -25.95 15.37
C LYS A 62 6.20 -24.81 15.53
N ARG A 63 5.17 -24.77 14.68
CA ARG A 63 4.08 -23.77 14.75
C ARG A 63 3.45 -23.67 16.15
N SER A 64 3.19 -24.81 16.79
CA SER A 64 2.65 -24.84 18.16
C SER A 64 3.64 -24.41 19.24
N GLY A 65 4.95 -24.56 19.00
CA GLY A 65 5.97 -23.99 19.87
C GLY A 65 6.04 -22.47 19.75
N LYS A 66 5.99 -21.92 18.52
CA LYS A 66 5.90 -20.48 18.27
C LYS A 66 4.67 -19.86 18.95
N ALA A 67 3.50 -20.48 18.80
CA ALA A 67 2.28 -20.03 19.45
C ALA A 67 2.38 -20.06 20.99
N ARG A 68 3.04 -21.07 21.58
CA ARG A 68 3.30 -21.10 23.03
C ARG A 68 4.25 -20.00 23.48
N GLU A 69 5.34 -19.77 22.74
CA GLU A 69 6.28 -18.68 23.03
C GLU A 69 5.55 -17.32 23.03
N PHE A 70 4.69 -17.10 22.03
CA PHE A 70 3.89 -15.87 21.92
C PHE A 70 2.95 -15.66 23.10
N ILE A 71 2.17 -16.68 23.46
CA ILE A 71 1.23 -16.61 24.59
C ILE A 71 1.96 -16.42 25.93
N ASN A 72 3.20 -16.90 26.03
CA ASN A 72 4.06 -16.67 27.19
C ASN A 72 4.74 -15.28 27.19
N GLY A 73 4.30 -14.35 26.34
CA GLY A 73 4.75 -12.96 26.32
C GLY A 73 5.93 -12.68 25.40
N LYS A 74 6.38 -13.64 24.60
CA LYS A 74 7.43 -13.39 23.60
C LYS A 74 6.82 -12.75 22.36
N ASN A 75 6.94 -11.44 22.23
CA ASN A 75 6.45 -10.69 21.09
C ASN A 75 7.51 -9.70 20.58
N GLY A 76 7.24 -9.11 19.42
CA GLY A 76 8.08 -8.09 18.80
C GLY A 76 8.50 -8.49 17.40
N LEU A 77 8.55 -7.49 16.53
CA LEU A 77 8.95 -7.70 15.15
C LEU A 77 10.47 -7.88 15.07
N LYS A 78 10.88 -8.91 14.34
CA LYS A 78 12.25 -9.04 13.87
C LYS A 78 12.24 -9.37 12.40
N PHE A 79 13.15 -8.76 11.65
CA PHE A 79 13.41 -9.18 10.29
C PHE A 79 14.24 -10.46 10.26
N PRO A 80 14.07 -11.30 9.22
CA PRO A 80 15.03 -12.36 8.95
C PRO A 80 16.40 -11.77 8.61
N ASN A 81 17.47 -12.53 8.87
CA ASN A 81 18.86 -12.06 8.73
C ASN A 81 19.14 -11.41 7.36
N TRP A 82 18.64 -12.00 6.27
CA TRP A 82 18.86 -11.48 4.92
C TRP A 82 18.27 -10.07 4.72
N MET A 83 17.10 -9.79 5.28
CA MET A 83 16.49 -8.45 5.23
C MET A 83 17.32 -7.46 6.04
N LYS A 84 17.72 -7.87 7.25
CA LYS A 84 18.55 -7.04 8.13
C LYS A 84 19.88 -6.69 7.47
N GLU A 85 20.59 -7.67 6.93
CA GLU A 85 21.87 -7.50 6.26
C GLU A 85 21.81 -6.53 5.07
N LYS A 86 20.70 -6.55 4.31
CA LYS A 86 20.45 -5.62 3.21
C LYS A 86 20.10 -4.22 3.69
N LEU A 87 19.10 -4.10 4.55
CA LEU A 87 18.49 -2.82 4.90
C LEU A 87 19.31 -2.02 5.92
N GLN A 88 20.08 -2.67 6.81
CA GLN A 88 20.85 -1.97 7.85
C GLN A 88 21.92 -1.03 7.32
N LYS A 89 22.23 -1.13 6.02
CA LYS A 89 23.15 -0.23 5.33
C LYS A 89 22.54 1.15 5.04
N TYR A 90 21.22 1.25 5.07
CA TYR A 90 20.47 2.41 4.57
C TYR A 90 19.54 3.02 5.60
N ILE A 91 19.12 2.25 6.61
CA ILE A 91 18.14 2.65 7.60
C ILE A 91 18.40 1.97 8.94
N ASP A 92 18.04 2.65 10.03
CA ASP A 92 18.02 2.05 11.36
C ASP A 92 16.97 0.95 11.42
N ILE A 93 17.44 -0.30 11.48
CA ILE A 93 16.59 -1.48 11.52
C ILE A 93 15.75 -1.55 12.78
N GLU A 94 16.28 -1.14 13.93
CA GLU A 94 15.52 -1.25 15.17
C GLU A 94 14.34 -0.28 15.17
N ILE A 95 14.53 0.92 14.63
CA ILE A 95 13.44 1.90 14.44
C ILE A 95 12.42 1.34 13.44
N LEU A 96 12.88 0.82 12.29
CA LEU A 96 12.00 0.30 11.25
C LEU A 96 11.18 -0.90 11.74
N GLU A 97 11.79 -1.86 12.44
CA GLU A 97 11.11 -3.03 13.01
C GLU A 97 10.02 -2.62 14.00
N LYS A 98 10.32 -1.69 14.92
CA LYS A 98 9.34 -1.16 15.88
C LYS A 98 8.19 -0.45 15.16
N SER A 99 8.50 0.29 14.09
CA SER A 99 7.52 1.07 13.35
C SER A 99 6.44 0.22 12.70
N PHE A 100 6.79 -0.95 12.17
CA PHE A 100 5.83 -1.86 11.54
C PHE A 100 4.89 -2.54 12.54
N PHE A 101 5.20 -2.50 13.84
CA PHE A 101 4.27 -2.93 14.87
C PHE A 101 3.09 -1.97 15.01
N ILE A 102 3.33 -0.67 14.77
CA ILE A 102 2.33 0.40 14.81
C ILE A 102 1.43 0.29 13.58
N LYS A 103 0.12 0.19 13.82
CA LYS A 103 -0.88 0.21 12.75
C LYS A 103 -1.41 1.63 12.60
N ASN A 104 -1.08 2.28 11.49
CA ASN A 104 -1.73 3.52 11.07
C ASN A 104 -2.89 3.15 10.14
N GLU A 105 -4.08 3.66 10.43
CA GLU A 105 -5.26 3.43 9.61
C GLU A 105 -5.74 4.77 9.08
N TRP A 106 -5.75 4.90 7.76
CA TRP A 106 -6.14 6.11 7.05
C TRP A 106 -7.37 5.85 6.18
N ILE A 107 -8.22 6.86 6.09
CA ILE A 107 -9.33 6.91 5.16
C ILE A 107 -9.24 8.19 4.33
N ARG A 108 -9.66 8.11 3.07
CA ARG A 108 -9.85 9.25 2.18
C ARG A 108 -11.34 9.58 2.11
N VAL A 109 -11.68 10.85 2.27
CA VAL A 109 -13.01 11.38 1.93
C VAL A 109 -13.17 11.41 0.41
N ASN A 110 -14.30 10.90 -0.07
CA ASN A 110 -14.69 10.98 -1.47
C ASN A 110 -15.44 12.30 -1.72
N THR A 111 -14.71 13.31 -2.19
CA THR A 111 -15.24 14.65 -2.44
C THR A 111 -16.30 14.69 -3.56
N LEU A 112 -16.39 13.66 -4.40
CA LEU A 112 -17.49 13.51 -5.38
C LEU A 112 -18.84 13.20 -4.72
N LYS A 113 -18.83 12.73 -3.47
CA LYS A 113 -20.01 12.22 -2.75
C LYS A 113 -20.30 12.91 -1.43
N GLY A 114 -19.47 13.84 -1.01
CA GLY A 114 -19.71 14.57 0.21
C GLY A 114 -18.65 15.61 0.52
N ASP A 115 -19.04 16.48 1.43
CA ASP A 115 -18.21 17.53 1.99
C ASP A 115 -17.42 16.99 3.19
N ILE A 116 -16.17 17.42 3.33
CA ILE A 116 -15.22 16.91 4.32
C ILE A 116 -15.76 17.16 5.74
N ASP A 117 -16.09 18.41 6.07
CA ASP A 117 -16.56 18.81 7.41
C ASP A 117 -17.82 18.05 7.83
N LYS A 118 -18.75 17.85 6.88
CA LYS A 118 -19.98 17.09 7.15
C LYS A 118 -19.69 15.62 7.42
N ILE A 119 -18.78 15.01 6.67
CA ILE A 119 -18.41 13.61 6.84
C ILE A 119 -17.68 13.41 8.17
N VAL A 120 -16.73 14.29 8.51
CA VAL A 120 -16.02 14.24 9.80
C VAL A 120 -17.00 14.28 10.97
N LYS A 121 -17.90 15.27 11.01
CA LYS A 121 -18.94 15.38 12.06
C LYS A 121 -19.82 14.14 12.13
N SER A 122 -20.14 13.55 10.98
CA SER A 122 -20.97 12.35 10.92
C SER A 122 -20.24 11.12 11.45
N LEU A 123 -18.95 10.95 11.14
CA LEU A 123 -18.09 9.90 11.71
C LEU A 123 -17.98 10.01 13.23
N GLU A 124 -17.78 11.23 13.75
CA GLU A 124 -17.71 11.49 15.20
C GLU A 124 -19.01 11.10 15.90
N SER A 125 -20.17 11.40 15.29
CA SER A 125 -21.48 11.00 15.82
C SER A 125 -21.66 9.48 15.90
N HIS A 126 -20.90 8.72 15.10
CA HIS A 126 -20.84 7.25 15.12
C HIS A 126 -19.70 6.70 15.98
N ASN A 127 -19.10 7.52 16.87
CA ASN A 127 -17.97 7.17 17.73
C ASN A 127 -16.71 6.75 16.95
N VAL A 128 -16.53 7.30 15.75
CA VAL A 128 -15.28 7.20 14.98
C VAL A 128 -14.53 8.51 15.14
N GLU A 129 -13.44 8.47 15.90
CA GLU A 129 -12.58 9.63 16.15
C GLU A 129 -11.52 9.67 15.06
N VAL A 130 -11.39 10.82 14.41
CA VAL A 130 -10.47 11.03 13.29
C VAL A 130 -9.67 12.31 13.47
N GLU A 131 -8.49 12.33 12.86
CA GLU A 131 -7.62 13.50 12.77
C GLU A 131 -7.40 13.83 11.29
N GLU A 132 -7.68 15.07 10.89
CA GLU A 132 -7.41 15.55 9.53
C GLU A 132 -5.90 15.67 9.28
N ASP A 133 -5.46 15.30 8.07
CA ASP A 133 -4.08 15.50 7.68
C ASP A 133 -3.79 16.96 7.33
N ASN A 134 -2.66 17.48 7.83
CA ASN A 134 -2.27 18.87 7.60
C ASN A 134 -1.87 19.17 6.14
N GLU A 135 -1.40 18.17 5.38
CA GLU A 135 -0.98 18.33 4.00
C GLU A 135 -2.13 18.01 3.03
N LEU A 136 -2.93 16.99 3.34
CA LEU A 136 -4.02 16.49 2.51
C LEU A 136 -5.37 16.57 3.26
N PRO A 137 -6.12 17.69 3.19
CA PRO A 137 -7.32 17.90 4.00
C PRO A 137 -8.42 16.83 3.84
N TYR A 138 -8.44 16.11 2.72
CA TYR A 138 -9.40 15.03 2.47
C TYR A 138 -8.95 13.67 3.04
N MET A 139 -7.76 13.58 3.65
CA MET A 139 -7.25 12.38 4.32
C MET A 139 -7.47 12.48 5.83
N LEU A 140 -8.01 11.42 6.42
CA LEU A 140 -8.31 11.35 7.85
C LEU A 140 -7.61 10.14 8.47
N LYS A 141 -6.84 10.37 9.54
CA LYS A 141 -6.26 9.31 10.37
C LYS A 141 -7.30 8.83 11.36
N VAL A 142 -7.56 7.54 11.39
CA VAL A 142 -8.49 6.94 12.35
C VAL A 142 -7.77 6.78 13.69
N LEU A 143 -8.22 7.52 14.70
CA LEU A 143 -7.69 7.44 16.07
C LEU A 143 -8.44 6.37 16.88
N LYS A 144 -9.75 6.25 16.67
CA LYS A 144 -10.61 5.31 17.39
C LYS A 144 -11.87 4.97 16.60
N GLY A 145 -12.44 3.80 16.89
CA GLY A 145 -13.66 3.31 16.25
C GLY A 145 -13.36 2.48 15.00
N ASP A 146 -14.42 2.09 14.29
CA ASP A 146 -14.31 1.31 13.05
C ASP A 146 -15.16 1.96 11.95
N PRO A 147 -14.54 2.75 11.04
CA PRO A 147 -15.25 3.40 9.95
C PRO A 147 -16.04 2.41 9.07
N ARG A 148 -15.65 1.13 9.02
CA ARG A 148 -16.31 0.11 8.18
C ARG A 148 -17.77 -0.16 8.59
N LYS A 149 -18.14 0.20 9.82
CA LYS A 149 -19.50 -0.01 10.36
C LYS A 149 -20.44 1.16 10.06
N THR A 150 -19.88 2.29 9.61
CA THR A 150 -20.59 3.55 9.34
C THR A 150 -21.28 3.54 7.98
N ASP A 151 -22.24 4.44 7.78
CA ASP A 151 -22.96 4.56 6.52
C ASP A 151 -22.13 5.29 5.45
N GLU A 152 -21.22 6.17 5.88
CA GLU A 152 -20.24 6.85 5.04
C GLU A 152 -19.38 5.85 4.27
N PHE A 153 -18.93 4.78 4.94
CA PHE A 153 -18.19 3.71 4.28
C PHE A 153 -19.07 2.90 3.33
N LYS A 154 -20.28 2.49 3.76
CA LYS A 154 -21.20 1.70 2.93
C LYS A 154 -21.65 2.44 1.66
N ASN A 155 -21.77 3.76 1.74
CA ASN A 155 -22.18 4.63 0.65
C ASN A 155 -21.02 5.16 -0.20
N TYR A 156 -19.79 4.71 0.07
CA TYR A 156 -18.57 5.13 -0.62
C TYR A 156 -18.28 6.64 -0.50
N GLN A 157 -18.72 7.26 0.60
CA GLN A 157 -18.34 8.64 0.96
C GLN A 157 -16.94 8.70 1.59
N ILE A 158 -16.48 7.57 2.14
CA ILE A 158 -15.09 7.37 2.55
C ILE A 158 -14.54 6.05 2.00
N VAL A 159 -13.23 5.98 1.82
CA VAL A 159 -12.54 4.76 1.38
C VAL A 159 -11.23 4.59 2.16
N PHE A 160 -10.84 3.34 2.46
CA PHE A 160 -9.52 3.08 3.05
C PHE A 160 -8.44 3.26 2.00
N GLN A 161 -7.52 4.18 2.27
CA GLN A 161 -6.35 4.43 1.45
C GLN A 161 -5.25 4.94 2.38
N ASP A 162 -4.06 4.33 2.33
CA ASP A 162 -2.92 4.84 3.09
C ASP A 162 -2.48 6.21 2.57
N LYS A 163 -2.06 7.11 3.47
CA LYS A 163 -1.59 8.46 3.09
C LYS A 163 -0.43 8.40 2.08
N ALA A 164 0.47 7.41 2.15
CA ALA A 164 1.54 7.29 1.15
C ALA A 164 0.99 7.07 -0.26
N SER A 165 -0.04 6.22 -0.39
CA SER A 165 -0.72 5.99 -1.68
C SER A 165 -1.42 7.26 -2.18
N ALA A 166 -1.95 8.09 -1.27
CA ALA A 166 -2.55 9.37 -1.63
C ALA A 166 -1.50 10.39 -2.13
N LEU A 167 -0.33 10.44 -1.47
CA LEU A 167 0.78 11.32 -1.85
C LEU A 167 1.36 11.00 -3.23
N VAL A 168 1.21 9.77 -3.72
CA VAL A 168 1.57 9.42 -5.11
C VAL A 168 0.73 10.22 -6.11
N VAL A 169 -0.58 10.31 -5.90
CA VAL A 169 -1.47 11.08 -6.79
C VAL A 169 -1.23 12.59 -6.63
N GLU A 170 -0.89 13.04 -5.43
CA GLU A 170 -0.51 14.44 -5.20
C GLU A 170 0.82 14.81 -5.88
N SER A 171 1.74 13.86 -5.98
CA SER A 171 2.95 14.02 -6.80
C SER A 171 2.63 14.12 -8.29
N LEU A 172 1.56 13.43 -8.74
CA LEU A 172 1.08 13.48 -10.11
C LEU A 172 0.45 14.82 -10.45
N ARG A 173 -0.12 15.56 -9.48
CA ARG A 173 -0.79 16.86 -9.69
C ARG A 173 -1.79 16.81 -10.86
N PRO A 174 -2.82 15.95 -10.77
CA PRO A 174 -3.82 15.86 -11.83
C PRO A 174 -4.63 17.15 -11.91
N GLU A 175 -4.82 17.63 -13.13
CA GLU A 175 -5.58 18.84 -13.47
C GLU A 175 -6.80 18.48 -14.32
N THR A 176 -7.77 19.39 -14.34
CA THR A 176 -8.98 19.22 -15.13
C THR A 176 -8.64 19.11 -16.62
N ASN A 177 -9.19 18.08 -17.27
CA ASN A 177 -8.95 17.72 -18.68
C ASN A 177 -7.58 17.11 -19.02
N ASP A 178 -6.72 16.81 -18.04
CA ASP A 178 -5.54 15.99 -18.30
C ASP A 178 -5.91 14.65 -18.93
N VAL A 179 -5.07 14.17 -19.83
CA VAL A 179 -5.02 12.78 -20.28
C VAL A 179 -3.96 12.04 -19.46
N ILE A 180 -4.39 11.21 -18.52
CA ILE A 180 -3.51 10.48 -17.60
C ILE A 180 -3.45 9.01 -18.01
N ILE A 181 -2.25 8.44 -17.99
CA ILE A 181 -2.01 7.01 -18.22
C ILE A 181 -1.64 6.36 -16.89
N ASP A 182 -2.45 5.44 -16.40
CA ASP A 182 -2.14 4.59 -15.24
C ASP A 182 -1.77 3.19 -15.74
N LEU A 183 -0.48 2.85 -15.68
CA LEU A 183 0.05 1.60 -16.24
C LEU A 183 -0.17 0.37 -15.34
N SER A 184 -0.72 0.55 -14.14
CA SER A 184 -0.91 -0.52 -13.17
C SER A 184 -2.09 -0.19 -12.26
N SER A 185 -3.23 0.07 -12.90
CA SER A 185 -4.35 0.82 -12.32
C SER A 185 -5.11 0.06 -11.25
N ALA A 186 -5.34 -1.24 -11.46
CA ALA A 186 -6.27 -1.98 -10.63
C ALA A 186 -5.73 -2.10 -9.19
N PRO A 187 -6.57 -1.95 -8.15
CA PRO A 187 -8.03 -1.93 -8.17
C PRO A 187 -8.67 -0.53 -8.32
N GLY A 188 -7.94 0.48 -8.78
CA GLY A 188 -8.48 1.82 -9.09
C GLY A 188 -8.51 2.82 -7.94
N MET A 189 -7.75 2.58 -6.86
CA MET A 189 -7.73 3.50 -5.72
C MET A 189 -7.19 4.88 -6.12
N LYS A 190 -6.08 4.91 -6.87
CA LYS A 190 -5.45 6.14 -7.36
C LYS A 190 -6.28 6.80 -8.46
N VAL A 191 -6.85 6.02 -9.38
CA VAL A 191 -7.85 6.50 -10.36
C VAL A 191 -9.03 7.21 -9.68
N SER A 192 -9.61 6.61 -8.64
CA SER A 192 -10.71 7.26 -7.90
C SER A 192 -10.29 8.59 -7.26
N GLN A 193 -9.03 8.71 -6.84
CA GLN A 193 -8.49 9.95 -6.28
C GLN A 193 -8.31 11.03 -7.36
N ILE A 194 -7.70 10.65 -8.50
CA ILE A 194 -7.53 11.53 -9.66
C ILE A 194 -8.89 12.10 -10.08
N MET A 195 -9.91 11.25 -10.15
CA MET A 195 -11.27 11.65 -10.52
C MET A 195 -11.94 12.51 -9.44
N SER A 196 -11.59 12.32 -8.16
CA SER A 196 -12.07 13.20 -7.07
C SER A 196 -11.44 14.59 -7.12
N ILE A 197 -10.13 14.68 -7.43
CA ILE A 197 -9.39 15.95 -7.54
C ILE A 197 -9.84 16.75 -8.75
N THR A 198 -10.09 16.07 -9.87
CA THR A 198 -10.44 16.71 -11.14
C THR A 198 -11.95 16.85 -11.35
N ASP A 199 -12.75 16.59 -10.32
CA ASP A 199 -14.22 16.59 -10.36
C ASP A 199 -14.77 15.82 -11.58
N ASN A 200 -14.26 14.61 -11.79
CA ASN A 200 -14.58 13.73 -12.93
C ASN A 200 -14.22 14.28 -14.33
N ASN A 201 -13.29 15.23 -14.46
CA ASN A 201 -12.96 15.84 -15.75
C ASN A 201 -11.67 15.36 -16.41
N ALA A 202 -10.75 14.70 -15.70
CA ALA A 202 -9.61 14.03 -16.33
C ALA A 202 -10.06 12.87 -17.26
N LYS A 203 -9.31 12.59 -18.31
CA LYS A 203 -9.41 11.37 -19.11
C LYS A 203 -8.32 10.40 -18.65
N ILE A 204 -8.66 9.13 -18.42
CA ILE A 204 -7.71 8.16 -17.89
C ILE A 204 -7.65 6.93 -18.79
N TYR A 205 -6.45 6.53 -19.18
CA TYR A 205 -6.18 5.18 -19.69
C TYR A 205 -5.73 4.31 -18.51
N ALA A 206 -6.58 3.38 -18.08
CA ALA A 206 -6.37 2.52 -16.91
C ALA A 206 -5.99 1.11 -17.37
N ALA A 207 -4.71 0.77 -17.27
CA ALA A 207 -4.18 -0.52 -17.70
C ALA A 207 -3.89 -1.47 -16.54
N ASP A 208 -4.23 -2.75 -16.69
CA ASP A 208 -3.76 -3.83 -15.82
C ASP A 208 -3.73 -5.14 -16.61
N ILE A 209 -2.88 -6.09 -16.21
CA ILE A 209 -2.72 -7.38 -16.88
C ILE A 209 -3.78 -8.40 -16.41
N ASP A 210 -4.42 -8.17 -15.27
CA ASP A 210 -5.40 -9.09 -14.68
C ASP A 210 -6.84 -8.60 -14.93
N VAL A 211 -7.54 -9.33 -15.80
CA VAL A 211 -8.95 -9.08 -16.15
C VAL A 211 -9.89 -9.07 -14.93
N ASN A 212 -9.64 -9.91 -13.93
CA ASN A 212 -10.48 -9.97 -12.73
C ASN A 212 -10.26 -8.75 -11.85
N ARG A 213 -9.04 -8.21 -11.82
CA ARG A 213 -8.74 -6.96 -11.11
C ARG A 213 -9.36 -5.76 -11.82
N LEU A 214 -9.32 -5.71 -13.15
CA LEU A 214 -10.02 -4.69 -13.93
C LEU A 214 -11.54 -4.71 -13.70
N HIS A 215 -12.17 -5.89 -13.67
CA HIS A 215 -13.61 -5.98 -13.36
C HIS A 215 -13.94 -5.42 -11.96
N LYS A 216 -13.11 -5.73 -10.96
CA LYS A 216 -13.28 -5.18 -9.60
C LYS A 216 -13.07 -3.68 -9.56
N GLU A 217 -12.11 -3.17 -10.32
CA GLU A 217 -11.86 -1.74 -10.48
C GLU A 217 -13.07 -1.02 -11.08
N ILE A 218 -13.65 -1.55 -12.17
CA ILE A 218 -14.84 -0.97 -12.80
C ILE A 218 -16.01 -0.89 -11.80
N GLU A 219 -16.26 -1.96 -11.05
CA GLU A 219 -17.30 -1.98 -10.03
C GLU A 219 -17.02 -0.99 -8.89
N PHE A 220 -15.78 -0.96 -8.41
CA PHE A 220 -15.34 -0.03 -7.37
C PHE A 220 -15.52 1.43 -7.80
N LEU A 221 -15.03 1.80 -8.99
CA LEU A 221 -15.11 3.17 -9.52
C LEU A 221 -16.56 3.59 -9.77
N LYS A 222 -17.41 2.69 -10.28
CA LYS A 222 -18.85 2.92 -10.40
C LYS A 222 -19.46 3.27 -9.04
N ASN A 223 -19.15 2.49 -8.02
CA ASN A 223 -19.66 2.73 -6.67
C ASN A 223 -19.06 3.99 -6.03
N MET A 224 -17.85 4.40 -6.40
CA MET A 224 -17.25 5.68 -5.99
C MET A 224 -17.93 6.90 -6.63
N GLY A 225 -18.82 6.72 -7.62
CA GLY A 225 -19.45 7.83 -8.35
C GLY A 225 -18.54 8.44 -9.42
N VAL A 226 -17.55 7.67 -9.87
CA VAL A 226 -16.64 8.10 -10.94
C VAL A 226 -17.35 8.04 -12.29
N ASN A 227 -17.14 9.08 -13.11
CA ASN A 227 -17.64 9.12 -14.48
C ASN A 227 -16.85 8.15 -15.37
N LEU A 228 -17.34 6.92 -15.51
CA LEU A 228 -16.67 5.88 -16.29
C LEU A 228 -16.51 6.21 -17.78
N ASN A 229 -17.27 7.16 -18.35
CA ASN A 229 -17.10 7.58 -19.75
C ASN A 229 -15.76 8.31 -20.00
N LYS A 230 -15.09 8.72 -18.93
CA LYS A 230 -13.77 9.34 -18.97
C LYS A 230 -12.63 8.35 -18.82
N ILE A 231 -12.92 7.06 -18.65
CA ILE A 231 -11.93 6.02 -18.38
C ILE A 231 -11.98 4.98 -19.49
N GLU A 232 -10.82 4.71 -20.07
CA GLU A 232 -10.61 3.60 -20.99
C GLU A 232 -9.83 2.51 -20.26
N PHE A 233 -10.49 1.38 -19.99
CA PHE A 233 -9.87 0.23 -19.32
C PHE A 233 -9.19 -0.67 -20.35
N ILE A 234 -7.92 -0.99 -20.12
CA ILE A 234 -7.09 -1.73 -21.07
C ILE A 234 -6.50 -2.96 -20.38
N LEU A 235 -6.81 -4.14 -20.92
CA LEU A 235 -6.17 -5.39 -20.51
C LEU A 235 -4.86 -5.54 -21.28
N GLN A 236 -3.73 -5.25 -20.63
CA GLN A 236 -2.40 -5.33 -21.26
C GLN A 236 -1.28 -5.63 -20.26
N ASP A 237 -0.15 -6.13 -20.76
CA ASP A 237 1.13 -6.08 -20.06
C ASP A 237 1.76 -4.71 -20.32
N SER A 238 1.93 -3.90 -19.27
CA SER A 238 2.49 -2.55 -19.39
C SER A 238 4.00 -2.52 -19.68
N SER A 239 4.67 -3.67 -19.76
CA SER A 239 5.99 -3.80 -20.36
C SER A 239 5.95 -3.67 -21.90
N TYR A 240 4.74 -3.73 -22.49
CA TYR A 240 4.45 -3.60 -23.91
C TYR A 240 3.17 -2.78 -24.09
N SER A 241 3.21 -1.49 -23.75
CA SER A 241 2.03 -0.64 -23.74
C SER A 241 1.45 -0.49 -25.15
N SER A 242 0.13 -0.45 -25.28
CA SER A 242 -0.55 -0.04 -26.52
C SER A 242 -0.80 1.48 -26.58
N ILE A 243 -0.71 2.15 -25.44
CA ILE A 243 -0.93 3.58 -25.27
C ILE A 243 0.36 4.32 -25.58
N ARG A 244 0.30 5.37 -26.39
CA ARG A 244 1.48 6.10 -26.89
C ARG A 244 1.55 7.56 -26.48
N GLU A 245 0.46 8.13 -25.97
CA GLU A 245 0.40 9.55 -25.68
C GLU A 245 -0.57 9.86 -24.54
N GLY A 246 -0.13 10.73 -23.64
CA GLY A 246 -0.92 11.37 -22.60
C GLY A 246 -0.18 12.60 -22.07
N ASP A 247 -0.78 13.36 -21.18
CA ASP A 247 -0.12 14.49 -20.53
C ASP A 247 0.82 14.03 -19.42
N LYS A 248 0.40 13.02 -18.65
CA LYS A 248 1.08 12.53 -17.44
C LYS A 248 0.96 11.01 -17.34
N VAL A 249 2.00 10.35 -16.83
CA VAL A 249 2.02 8.89 -16.61
C VAL A 249 2.16 8.58 -15.13
N LEU A 250 1.39 7.62 -14.66
CA LEU A 250 1.45 7.05 -13.33
C LEU A 250 1.87 5.58 -13.41
N ILE A 251 2.91 5.23 -12.65
CA ILE A 251 3.40 3.85 -12.51
C ILE A 251 3.40 3.50 -11.03
N ASP A 252 2.30 2.89 -10.57
CA ASP A 252 2.19 2.27 -9.24
C ASP A 252 2.61 0.80 -9.32
N ALA A 253 3.90 0.58 -9.52
CA ALA A 253 4.38 -0.65 -10.12
C ALA A 253 4.11 -1.88 -9.24
N PRO A 254 3.87 -3.06 -9.85
CA PRO A 254 3.80 -4.31 -9.09
C PRO A 254 5.12 -4.53 -8.34
N CYS A 255 5.05 -4.75 -7.03
CA CYS A 255 6.23 -4.78 -6.16
C CYS A 255 6.16 -5.87 -5.10
N SER A 256 7.22 -5.97 -4.29
CA SER A 256 7.31 -6.88 -3.16
C SER A 256 6.28 -6.62 -2.05
N SER A 257 5.68 -5.43 -2.03
CA SER A 257 4.82 -4.90 -0.97
C SER A 257 5.50 -4.86 0.42
N SER A 258 6.83 -4.88 0.46
CA SER A 258 7.59 -4.91 1.72
C SER A 258 7.37 -3.70 2.63
N GLY A 259 6.85 -2.59 2.11
CA GLY A 259 6.42 -1.44 2.90
C GLY A 259 5.05 -1.59 3.57
N MET A 260 4.29 -2.62 3.23
CA MET A 260 2.95 -2.87 3.79
C MET A 260 2.96 -3.84 4.98
N ILE A 261 4.13 -4.23 5.51
CA ILE A 261 4.26 -5.25 6.58
C ILE A 261 3.37 -4.94 7.80
N SER A 262 3.18 -3.66 8.14
CA SER A 262 2.29 -3.28 9.24
C SER A 262 0.84 -3.69 9.00
N ASN A 263 0.32 -3.49 7.78
CA ASN A 263 -1.07 -3.77 7.45
C ASN A 263 -1.28 -5.22 7.00
N GLU A 264 -0.31 -5.79 6.29
CA GLU A 264 -0.32 -7.18 5.83
C GLU A 264 0.94 -7.91 6.33
N PRO A 265 0.92 -8.43 7.57
CA PRO A 265 2.10 -9.00 8.21
C PRO A 265 2.56 -10.32 7.58
N THR A 266 1.73 -10.98 6.77
CA THR A 266 2.16 -12.21 6.07
C THR A 266 3.24 -11.95 5.03
N ILE A 267 3.42 -10.70 4.59
CA ILE A 267 4.51 -10.29 3.71
C ILE A 267 5.85 -10.58 4.39
N LEU A 268 6.00 -10.30 5.68
CA LEU A 268 7.22 -10.59 6.44
C LEU A 268 7.62 -12.07 6.32
N VAL A 269 6.65 -12.98 6.39
CA VAL A 269 6.88 -14.44 6.39
C VAL A 269 7.13 -15.00 4.99
N THR A 270 6.53 -14.39 3.97
CA THR A 270 6.47 -14.95 2.61
C THR A 270 7.44 -14.26 1.64
N LEU A 271 7.97 -13.10 2.00
CA LEU A 271 8.90 -12.35 1.16
C LEU A 271 10.25 -13.05 1.07
N THR A 272 10.80 -13.08 -0.14
CA THR A 272 12.13 -13.63 -0.44
C THR A 272 12.91 -12.66 -1.31
N GLU A 273 14.24 -12.77 -1.29
CA GLU A 273 15.10 -11.99 -2.19
C GLU A 273 14.79 -12.22 -3.67
N GLU A 274 14.44 -13.45 -4.04
CA GLU A 274 14.05 -13.78 -5.42
C GLU A 274 12.78 -13.04 -5.85
N LYS A 275 11.81 -12.89 -4.93
CA LYS A 275 10.57 -12.13 -5.19
C LYS A 275 10.89 -10.66 -5.43
N ILE A 276 11.79 -10.06 -4.66
CA ILE A 276 12.25 -8.67 -4.84
C ILE A 276 12.90 -8.52 -6.23
N LYS A 277 13.85 -9.39 -6.57
CA LYS A 277 14.54 -9.36 -7.88
C LYS A 277 13.56 -9.50 -9.03
N LYS A 278 12.61 -10.44 -8.93
CA LYS A 278 11.57 -10.65 -9.95
C LYS A 278 10.76 -9.38 -10.18
N TYR A 279 10.28 -8.73 -9.13
CA TYR A 279 9.51 -7.50 -9.28
C TYR A 279 10.35 -6.34 -9.80
N ALA A 280 11.59 -6.18 -9.32
CA ALA A 280 12.51 -5.18 -9.85
C ALA A 280 12.70 -5.33 -11.38
N THR A 281 12.86 -6.56 -11.89
CA THR A 281 12.96 -6.77 -13.35
C THR A 281 11.68 -6.35 -14.09
N ILE A 282 10.50 -6.66 -13.55
CA ILE A 282 9.22 -6.25 -14.16
C ILE A 282 9.08 -4.72 -14.13
N GLN A 283 9.41 -4.10 -13.00
CA GLN A 283 9.37 -2.65 -12.81
C GLN A 283 10.28 -1.93 -13.81
N GLU A 284 11.49 -2.45 -14.02
CA GLU A 284 12.43 -1.91 -14.99
C GLU A 284 11.88 -1.96 -16.41
N ASN A 285 11.27 -3.07 -16.83
CA ASN A 285 10.68 -3.20 -18.16
C ASN A 285 9.52 -2.20 -18.37
N ILE A 286 8.62 -2.06 -17.38
CA ILE A 286 7.51 -1.10 -17.45
C ILE A 286 8.05 0.34 -17.51
N LEU A 287 9.09 0.65 -16.72
CA LEU A 287 9.69 1.97 -16.69
C LEU A 287 10.38 2.32 -18.01
N ILE A 288 11.13 1.38 -18.60
CA ILE A 288 11.76 1.56 -19.91
C ILE A 288 10.70 1.77 -20.99
N GLU A 289 9.65 0.92 -21.04
CA GLU A 289 8.55 1.07 -21.98
C GLU A 289 7.88 2.44 -21.87
N ALA A 290 7.62 2.91 -20.65
CA ALA A 290 7.01 4.21 -20.41
C ALA A 290 7.91 5.38 -20.84
N ILE A 291 9.22 5.30 -20.58
CA ILE A 291 10.18 6.36 -20.93
C ILE A 291 10.40 6.41 -22.44
N GLU A 292 10.55 5.27 -23.10
CA GLU A 292 10.96 5.21 -24.50
C GLU A 292 9.77 5.31 -25.48
N ASN A 293 8.58 4.79 -25.11
CA ASN A 293 7.49 4.59 -26.06
C ASN A 293 6.20 5.36 -25.73
N ILE A 294 6.16 6.14 -24.65
CA ILE A 294 5.00 6.97 -24.29
C ILE A 294 5.41 8.44 -24.26
N ARG A 295 4.78 9.24 -25.12
CA ARG A 295 4.94 10.70 -25.09
C ARG A 295 4.09 11.30 -23.98
N ALA A 296 4.74 11.87 -22.98
CA ALA A 296 4.11 12.59 -21.86
C ALA A 296 5.03 13.69 -21.31
N SER A 297 4.51 14.54 -20.43
CA SER A 297 5.31 15.60 -19.78
C SER A 297 6.24 15.01 -18.72
N TYR A 298 5.72 14.10 -17.89
CA TYR A 298 6.47 13.40 -16.86
C TYR A 298 5.80 12.09 -16.42
N ILE A 299 6.59 11.27 -15.73
CA ILE A 299 6.18 10.03 -15.08
C ILE A 299 6.27 10.22 -13.57
N ILE A 300 5.25 9.77 -12.83
CA ILE A 300 5.37 9.47 -11.40
C ILE A 300 5.52 7.97 -11.25
N TYR A 301 6.68 7.55 -10.75
CA TYR A 301 6.94 6.16 -10.40
C TYR A 301 6.81 5.98 -8.89
N SER A 302 6.17 4.90 -8.48
CA SER A 302 6.04 4.58 -7.06
C SER A 302 5.91 3.09 -6.80
N VAL A 303 6.36 2.67 -5.62
CA VAL A 303 6.19 1.30 -5.09
C VAL A 303 5.98 1.34 -3.57
N CYS A 304 5.19 0.41 -3.05
CA CYS A 304 5.08 0.15 -1.61
C CYS A 304 6.21 -0.77 -1.10
N SER A 305 7.47 -0.39 -1.39
CA SER A 305 8.66 -1.17 -1.03
C SER A 305 9.70 -0.38 -0.21
N ILE A 306 10.31 -1.05 0.76
CA ILE A 306 11.44 -0.54 1.54
C ILE A 306 12.80 -0.91 0.94
N PHE A 307 12.85 -1.71 -0.14
CA PHE A 307 14.11 -2.14 -0.75
C PHE A 307 14.58 -1.16 -1.82
N PRO A 308 15.88 -0.83 -1.87
CA PRO A 308 16.44 0.02 -2.92
C PRO A 308 16.40 -0.62 -4.31
N GLU A 309 16.40 -1.96 -4.39
CA GLU A 309 16.28 -2.71 -5.64
C GLU A 309 15.02 -2.34 -6.44
N GLU A 310 13.96 -1.91 -5.76
CA GLU A 310 12.67 -1.51 -6.35
C GLU A 310 12.49 0.02 -6.31
N GLY A 311 13.53 0.79 -6.00
CA GLY A 311 13.43 2.25 -5.84
C GLY A 311 14.65 2.96 -6.44
N GLU A 312 15.59 3.34 -5.59
CA GLU A 312 16.77 4.11 -5.99
C GLU A 312 17.60 3.42 -7.09
N MET A 313 17.72 2.08 -7.05
CA MET A 313 18.49 1.35 -8.08
C MET A 313 17.89 1.48 -9.49
N HIS A 314 16.57 1.69 -9.60
CA HIS A 314 15.95 2.03 -10.88
C HIS A 314 16.24 3.48 -11.23
N MET A 315 16.02 4.39 -10.29
CA MET A 315 16.12 5.83 -10.55
C MET A 315 17.53 6.30 -10.88
N ASP A 316 18.57 5.67 -10.32
CA ASP A 316 19.97 5.98 -10.62
C ASP A 316 20.32 5.79 -12.10
N LYS A 317 19.58 4.93 -12.83
CA LYS A 317 19.75 4.72 -14.29
C LYS A 317 19.21 5.89 -15.12
N PHE A 318 18.35 6.73 -14.54
CA PHE A 318 17.63 7.81 -15.23
C PHE A 318 17.85 9.18 -14.56
N ILE A 319 19.03 9.38 -13.95
CA ILE A 319 19.34 10.53 -13.09
C ILE A 319 19.07 11.89 -13.75
N ASP A 320 19.32 12.01 -15.05
CA ASP A 320 19.17 13.26 -15.81
C ASP A 320 17.70 13.68 -15.99
N LEU A 321 16.78 12.72 -15.90
CA LEU A 321 15.34 12.95 -15.98
C LEU A 321 14.75 13.32 -14.61
N LEU A 322 15.44 13.06 -13.51
CA LEU A 322 14.83 13.13 -12.19
C LEU A 322 14.54 14.57 -11.74
N GLU A 323 13.39 14.72 -11.09
CA GLU A 323 13.00 15.89 -10.33
C GLU A 323 12.44 15.46 -8.99
N ARG A 324 12.68 16.24 -7.94
CA ARG A 324 12.11 15.92 -6.63
C ARG A 324 10.60 16.18 -6.65
N PRO A 325 9.74 15.19 -6.31
CA PRO A 325 8.33 15.45 -6.08
C PRO A 325 8.13 16.52 -5.01
N ASN A 326 7.18 17.43 -5.24
CA ASN A 326 6.85 18.50 -4.29
C ASN A 326 5.74 18.04 -3.33
N ILE A 327 6.11 17.07 -2.49
CA ILE A 327 5.32 16.47 -1.41
C ILE A 327 6.23 16.27 -0.18
N SER A 328 5.64 16.11 1.00
CA SER A 328 6.39 15.81 2.22
C SER A 328 6.96 14.39 2.22
N GLY A 329 8.13 14.22 2.86
CA GLY A 329 8.76 12.91 3.04
C GLY A 329 10.28 12.98 3.19
N ASN A 330 10.87 11.83 3.49
CA ASN A 330 12.33 11.70 3.62
C ASN A 330 12.95 11.63 2.22
N SER A 331 14.22 12.01 2.08
CA SER A 331 14.97 11.67 0.86
C SER A 331 15.11 10.15 0.70
N GLY A 332 15.43 9.70 -0.50
CA GLY A 332 15.86 8.33 -0.73
C GLY A 332 17.12 7.97 0.09
N TYR A 333 17.44 6.69 0.13
CA TYR A 333 18.56 6.20 0.92
C TYR A 333 19.90 6.83 0.52
N GLU A 334 20.76 7.10 1.51
CA GLU A 334 22.11 7.60 1.27
C GLU A 334 22.93 6.60 0.44
N GLY A 335 23.86 7.12 -0.36
CA GLY A 335 24.71 6.33 -1.26
C GLY A 335 24.18 6.17 -2.69
N PHE A 336 22.93 6.56 -2.95
CA PHE A 336 22.34 6.59 -4.29
C PHE A 336 22.33 8.00 -4.88
N LEU A 337 22.56 8.12 -6.19
CA LEU A 337 22.56 9.42 -6.88
C LEU A 337 21.16 10.05 -6.88
N SER A 338 20.14 9.20 -7.01
CA SER A 338 18.72 9.57 -6.99
C SER A 338 18.19 9.98 -5.62
N SER A 339 18.94 9.76 -4.53
CA SER A 339 18.50 9.99 -3.13
C SER A 339 17.81 11.34 -2.93
N LYS A 340 18.43 12.43 -3.39
CA LYS A 340 17.88 13.79 -3.23
C LYS A 340 16.67 14.10 -4.11
N TYR A 341 16.42 13.29 -5.14
CA TYR A 341 15.30 13.43 -6.07
C TYR A 341 14.14 12.50 -5.73
N ALA A 342 14.36 11.48 -4.90
CA ALA A 342 13.31 10.56 -4.47
C ALA A 342 12.70 10.97 -3.13
N ILE A 343 11.49 10.49 -2.89
CA ILE A 343 10.81 10.56 -1.61
C ILE A 343 10.63 9.15 -1.06
N ARG A 344 11.04 8.94 0.21
CA ARG A 344 10.70 7.76 1.00
C ARG A 344 9.79 8.12 2.16
N LEU A 345 8.78 7.28 2.33
CA LEU A 345 7.81 7.35 3.42
C LEU A 345 7.94 6.13 4.30
N PHE A 346 7.80 6.31 5.61
CA PHE A 346 7.87 5.22 6.58
C PHE A 346 6.83 5.37 7.69
N PRO A 347 6.45 4.26 8.36
CA PRO A 347 5.51 4.32 9.48
C PRO A 347 5.96 5.19 10.65
N TYR A 348 7.27 5.21 10.97
CA TYR A 348 7.77 5.95 12.14
C TYR A 348 7.91 7.46 11.91
N SER A 349 8.22 7.90 10.69
CA SER A 349 8.47 9.31 10.39
C SER A 349 7.30 10.01 9.72
N ASN A 350 6.43 9.27 9.02
CA ASN A 350 5.34 9.84 8.24
C ASN A 350 3.95 9.33 8.66
N SER A 351 3.87 8.39 9.61
CA SER A 351 2.62 7.71 9.97
C SER A 351 1.93 7.01 8.79
N THR A 352 2.69 6.54 7.80
CA THR A 352 2.17 5.88 6.58
C THR A 352 2.65 4.44 6.45
N GLU A 353 2.33 3.77 5.35
CA GLU A 353 3.08 2.59 4.90
C GLU A 353 4.48 2.98 4.38
N GLY A 354 5.35 1.98 4.24
CA GLY A 354 6.63 2.13 3.56
C GLY A 354 6.43 2.36 2.06
N PHE A 355 6.96 3.46 1.52
CA PHE A 355 6.78 3.81 0.11
C PHE A 355 8.02 4.47 -0.47
N PHE A 356 8.17 4.34 -1.78
CA PHE A 356 9.13 5.08 -2.60
C PHE A 356 8.37 5.80 -3.71
N ILE A 357 8.67 7.08 -3.94
CA ILE A 357 8.04 7.93 -4.95
C ILE A 357 9.13 8.73 -5.67
N SER A 358 9.08 8.77 -6.99
CA SER A 358 9.97 9.57 -7.82
C SER A 358 9.22 10.20 -9.00
N LYS A 359 9.76 11.32 -9.50
CA LYS A 359 9.27 12.00 -10.70
C LYS A 359 10.36 12.02 -11.76
N LEU A 360 10.03 11.60 -12.97
CA LEU A 360 10.89 11.67 -14.15
C LEU A 360 10.29 12.67 -15.14
N ASN A 361 10.97 13.78 -15.40
CA ASN A 361 10.55 14.77 -16.38
C ASN A 361 11.01 14.35 -17.78
N LEU A 362 10.05 14.07 -18.66
CA LEU A 362 10.28 13.63 -20.04
C LEU A 362 10.30 14.80 -21.04
N SER A 363 10.07 16.03 -20.57
CA SER A 363 10.09 17.25 -21.40
C SER A 363 11.48 17.87 -21.53
N LYS A 364 12.52 17.22 -20.98
CA LYS A 364 13.91 17.72 -20.93
C LYS A 364 14.73 17.30 -22.14
#